data_AF-A0A1S6KZG8-F1
#
_entry.id   AF-A0A1S6KZG8-F1
#
_cell.length_a   1.000
_cell.length_b   1.000
_cell.length_c   1.000
_cell.angle_alpha   90.00
_cell.angle_beta   90.00
_cell.angle_gamma   90.00
#
_symmetry.space_group_name_H-M   'P 1'
#
loop_
_entity.id
_entity.type
_entity.pdbx_description
1 polymer ?
#
loop_
_entity_poly.entity_id
_entity_poly.type
_entity_poly.pdbx_seq_one_letter_code
_entity_poly.pdbx_strand_id
1 'polypeptide(L)'
;LGGTCLNVGCIPSKSLLNNSHLYHQAQHDFAKRGIDVSGVKLNLGNMLAAKEKSVKGLTGGIEFLFKKNKVDYVKGHGKLVGPNEIQVEGLDGKTTTLRAKNIILATGSEATPFPGVTIDEKVVVTSTGTFSKAIAPVEV
;
A
#
# COMPACT_ATOMS: atom_id res chain seq x y z
N LEU A 1 -4.16 -7.21 -5.84
CA LEU A 1 -3.92 -6.43 -7.08
C LEU A 1 -3.29 -5.07 -6.73
N GLY A 2 -2.50 -4.51 -7.64
CA GLY A 2 -1.84 -3.19 -7.50
C GLY A 2 -0.47 -3.16 -6.82
N GLY A 3 0.00 -4.29 -6.29
CA GLY A 3 1.37 -4.44 -5.76
C GLY A 3 1.73 -3.48 -4.62
N THR A 4 3.03 -3.31 -4.39
CA THR A 4 3.59 -2.47 -3.32
C THR A 4 3.14 -1.01 -3.45
N CYS A 5 3.21 -0.42 -4.65
CA CYS A 5 2.88 0.99 -4.88
C CYS A 5 1.45 1.34 -4.46
N LEU A 6 0.48 0.47 -4.74
CA LEU A 6 -0.91 0.73 -4.38
C LEU A 6 -1.21 0.46 -2.91
N ASN A 7 -0.71 -0.65 -2.37
CA ASN A 7 -1.16 -1.14 -1.06
C ASN A 7 -0.33 -0.57 0.10
N VAL A 8 0.98 -0.45 -0.07
CA VAL A 8 1.95 -0.15 1.01
C VAL A 8 3.08 0.78 0.54
N GLY A 9 2.79 1.66 -0.41
CA GLY A 9 3.80 2.52 -1.02
C GLY A 9 3.24 3.86 -1.45
N CYS A 10 3.22 4.11 -2.75
CA CYS A 10 2.81 5.38 -3.37
C CYS A 10 1.48 5.92 -2.84
N ILE A 11 0.40 5.15 -2.97
CA ILE A 11 -0.96 5.65 -2.67
C ILE A 11 -1.14 5.98 -1.18
N PRO A 12 -0.81 5.09 -0.22
CA PRO A 12 -0.92 5.45 1.19
C PRO A 12 0.01 6.61 1.56
N SER A 13 1.25 6.63 1.04
CA SER A 13 2.19 7.73 1.26
C SER A 13 1.64 9.07 0.79
N LYS A 14 1.15 9.16 -0.44
CA LYS A 14 0.68 10.43 -1.02
C LYS A 14 -0.62 10.90 -0.37
N SER A 15 -1.48 9.96 0.07
CA SER A 15 -2.68 10.31 0.84
C SER A 15 -2.30 10.97 2.18
N LEU A 16 -1.34 10.38 2.92
CA LEU A 16 -0.88 10.93 4.19
C LEU A 16 -0.11 12.25 4.03
N LEU A 17 0.76 12.35 3.01
CA LEU A 17 1.49 13.58 2.70
C LEU A 17 0.53 14.73 2.37
N ASN A 18 -0.49 14.50 1.56
CA ASN A 18 -1.48 15.52 1.24
C ASN A 18 -2.25 15.97 2.49
N ASN A 19 -2.72 15.02 3.31
CA ASN A 19 -3.52 15.34 4.49
C ASN A 19 -2.69 16.05 5.58
N SER A 20 -1.44 15.63 5.78
CA SER A 20 -0.52 16.31 6.71
C SER A 20 -0.12 17.70 6.22
N HIS A 21 0.06 17.88 4.91
CA HIS A 21 0.30 19.20 4.33
C HIS A 21 -0.89 20.15 4.53
N LEU A 22 -2.13 19.69 4.29
CA LEU A 22 -3.33 20.48 4.56
C LEU A 22 -3.47 20.87 6.04
N TYR A 23 -3.16 19.94 6.95
CA TYR A 23 -3.13 20.22 8.39
C TYR A 23 -2.08 21.30 8.73
N HIS A 24 -0.86 21.18 8.21
CA HIS A 24 0.19 22.18 8.38
C HIS A 24 -0.22 23.56 7.85
N GLN A 25 -0.78 23.61 6.63
CA GLN A 25 -1.22 24.87 6.03
C GLN A 25 -2.31 25.54 6.86
N ALA A 26 -3.27 24.77 7.37
CA ALA A 26 -4.33 25.28 8.23
C ALA A 26 -3.80 25.86 9.55
N GLN A 27 -2.68 25.35 10.07
CA GLN A 27 -2.07 25.85 11.30
C GLN A 27 -1.16 27.07 11.10
N HIS A 28 -0.50 27.19 9.94
CA HIS A 28 0.61 28.13 9.78
C HIS A 28 0.46 29.14 8.63
N ASP A 29 -0.25 28.77 7.56
CA ASP A 29 -0.18 29.49 6.29
C ASP A 29 -1.46 30.28 5.97
N PHE A 30 -2.61 29.86 6.49
CA PHE A 30 -3.92 30.40 6.11
C PHE A 30 -4.14 31.86 6.55
N ALA A 31 -3.68 32.24 7.74
CA ALA A 31 -3.82 33.61 8.25
C ALA A 31 -3.16 34.65 7.33
N LYS A 32 -1.98 34.33 6.76
CA LYS A 32 -1.26 35.20 5.81
C LYS A 32 -2.01 35.40 4.49
N ARG A 33 -3.02 34.57 4.23
CA ARG A 33 -3.88 34.62 3.03
C ARG A 33 -5.27 35.17 3.34
N GLY A 34 -5.47 35.76 4.52
CA GLY A 34 -6.76 36.33 4.95
C GLY A 34 -7.80 35.27 5.31
N ILE A 35 -7.38 34.06 5.67
CA ILE A 35 -8.27 32.97 6.09
C ILE A 35 -8.02 32.70 7.58
N ASP A 36 -8.94 33.16 8.42
CA ASP A 36 -8.89 32.92 9.87
C ASP A 36 -9.48 31.55 10.20
N VAL A 37 -8.66 30.67 10.80
CA VAL A 37 -9.08 29.35 11.26
C VAL A 37 -8.61 29.17 12.69
N SER A 38 -9.51 28.70 13.56
CA SER A 38 -9.22 28.39 14.95
C SER A 38 -9.61 26.95 15.27
N GLY A 39 -8.96 26.36 16.28
CA GLY A 39 -9.31 25.03 16.76
C GLY A 39 -8.93 23.85 15.85
N VAL A 40 -7.94 24.02 14.96
CA VAL A 40 -7.45 22.95 14.08
C VAL A 40 -6.78 21.86 14.94
N LYS A 41 -7.36 20.65 14.94
CA LYS A 41 -6.85 19.49 15.67
C LYS A 41 -6.65 18.29 14.75
N LEU A 42 -5.57 17.56 14.96
CA LEU A 42 -5.33 16.30 14.25
C LEU A 42 -6.30 15.22 14.75
N ASN A 43 -7.10 14.68 13.84
CA ASN A 43 -7.80 13.41 14.04
C ASN A 43 -7.10 12.33 13.22
N LEU A 44 -6.14 11.64 13.83
CA LEU A 44 -5.34 10.62 13.16
C LEU A 44 -6.20 9.43 12.68
N GLY A 45 -7.23 9.06 13.45
CA GLY A 45 -8.15 7.98 13.06
C GLY A 45 -8.85 8.26 11.73
N ASN A 46 -9.38 9.47 11.54
CA ASN A 46 -10.01 9.89 10.30
C ASN A 46 -9.00 10.02 9.15
N MET A 47 -7.79 10.51 9.43
CA MET A 47 -6.73 10.62 8.42
C MET A 47 -6.32 9.23 7.89
N LEU A 48 -6.14 8.25 8.77
CA LEU A 48 -5.85 6.87 8.41
C LEU A 48 -7.03 6.22 7.67
N ALA A 49 -8.27 6.50 8.08
CA ALA A 49 -9.47 6.01 7.37
C ALA A 49 -9.58 6.58 5.95
N ALA A 50 -9.22 7.85 5.74
CA ALA A 50 -9.18 8.47 4.41
C ALA A 50 -8.14 7.78 3.51
N LYS A 51 -6.94 7.49 4.05
CA LYS A 51 -5.91 6.70 3.38
C LYS A 51 -6.42 5.32 2.95
N GLU A 52 -7.05 4.58 3.87
CA GLU A 52 -7.64 3.28 3.58
C GLU A 52 -8.74 3.35 2.50
N LYS A 53 -9.55 4.41 2.50
CA LYS A 53 -10.57 4.63 1.47
C LYS A 53 -9.93 4.79 0.08
N SER A 54 -8.85 5.56 -0.04
CA SER A 54 -8.12 5.71 -1.30
C SER A 54 -7.55 4.37 -1.80
N VAL A 55 -6.92 3.58 -0.93
CA VAL A 55 -6.37 2.27 -1.28
C VAL A 55 -7.48 1.31 -1.73
N LYS A 56 -8.59 1.23 -0.99
CA LYS A 56 -9.73 0.36 -1.33
C LYS A 56 -10.40 0.74 -2.65
N GLY A 57 -10.63 2.03 -2.88
CA GLY A 57 -11.23 2.52 -4.12
C GLY A 57 -10.40 2.14 -5.35
N LEU A 58 -9.08 2.34 -5.27
CA LEU A 58 -8.18 2.06 -6.38
C LEU A 58 -7.91 0.56 -6.59
N THR A 59 -7.80 -0.23 -5.53
CA THR A 59 -7.66 -1.71 -5.64
C THR A 59 -8.89 -2.34 -6.28
N GLY A 60 -10.09 -1.90 -5.89
CA GLY A 60 -11.35 -2.29 -6.53
C GLY A 60 -11.42 -1.86 -8.00
N GLY A 61 -10.90 -0.67 -8.32
CA GLY A 61 -10.76 -0.20 -9.70
C GLY A 61 -9.90 -1.11 -10.57
N ILE A 62 -8.77 -1.61 -10.07
CA ILE A 62 -7.92 -2.55 -10.81
C ILE A 62 -8.64 -3.88 -11.01
N GLU A 63 -9.35 -4.40 -10.01
CA GLU A 63 -10.13 -5.63 -10.17
C GLU A 63 -11.23 -5.48 -11.22
N PHE A 64 -11.91 -4.33 -11.23
CA PHE A 64 -12.87 -3.99 -12.28
C PHE A 64 -12.20 -3.96 -13.67
N LEU A 65 -11.02 -3.34 -13.80
CA LEU A 65 -10.29 -3.29 -15.07
C LEU A 65 -9.87 -4.69 -15.55
N PHE A 66 -9.45 -5.58 -14.67
CA PHE A 66 -9.16 -6.98 -15.03
C PHE A 66 -10.39 -7.67 -15.62
N LYS A 67 -11.54 -7.56 -14.93
CA LYS A 67 -12.82 -8.12 -15.42
C LYS A 67 -13.23 -7.53 -16.76
N LYS A 68 -13.17 -6.20 -16.91
CA LYS A 68 -13.51 -5.49 -18.15
C LYS A 68 -12.65 -5.93 -19.34
N ASN A 69 -11.37 -6.20 -19.10
CA ASN A 69 -10.42 -6.62 -20.13
C ASN A 69 -10.26 -8.15 -20.23
N LYS A 70 -11.13 -8.93 -19.57
CA LYS A 70 -11.13 -10.40 -19.61
C LYS A 70 -9.78 -11.01 -19.19
N VAL A 71 -9.13 -10.40 -18.19
CA VAL A 71 -7.90 -10.91 -17.60
C VAL A 71 -8.28 -11.86 -16.47
N ASP A 72 -7.85 -13.13 -16.57
CA ASP A 72 -8.04 -14.12 -15.52
C ASP A 72 -7.19 -13.77 -14.31
N TYR A 73 -7.86 -13.57 -13.17
CA TYR A 73 -7.19 -13.26 -11.91
C TYR A 73 -7.02 -14.54 -11.07
N VAL A 74 -5.85 -15.15 -11.18
CA VAL A 74 -5.48 -16.32 -10.38
C VAL A 74 -4.82 -15.86 -9.08
N LYS A 75 -5.41 -16.22 -7.94
CA LYS A 75 -4.91 -15.85 -6.61
C LYS A 75 -4.09 -16.99 -6.02
N GLY A 76 -2.81 -16.74 -5.79
CA GLY A 76 -1.89 -17.73 -5.22
C GLY A 76 -0.44 -17.32 -5.38
N HIS A 77 0.47 -18.19 -4.92
CA HIS A 77 1.91 -18.02 -5.12
C HIS A 77 2.33 -18.75 -6.40
N GLY A 78 2.84 -17.98 -7.38
CA GLY A 78 3.31 -18.52 -8.66
C GLY A 78 4.79 -18.85 -8.62
N LYS A 79 5.14 -20.08 -9.00
CA LYS A 79 6.51 -20.58 -9.15
C LYS A 79 6.75 -21.00 -10.59
N LEU A 80 7.82 -20.50 -11.21
CA LEU A 80 8.25 -20.97 -12.52
C LEU A 80 8.86 -22.38 -12.36
N VAL A 81 8.25 -23.37 -13.01
CA VAL A 81 8.68 -24.79 -12.93
C VAL A 81 9.23 -25.30 -14.27
N GLY A 82 9.16 -24.49 -15.32
CA GLY A 82 9.78 -24.73 -16.61
C GLY A 82 9.65 -23.50 -17.51
N PRO A 83 10.18 -23.53 -18.75
CA PRO A 83 10.19 -22.37 -19.65
C PRO A 83 8.81 -21.79 -19.97
N ASN A 84 7.76 -22.62 -19.90
CA ASN A 84 6.39 -22.24 -20.25
C ASN A 84 5.36 -22.72 -19.22
N GLU A 85 5.81 -23.06 -18.02
CA GLU A 85 4.97 -23.64 -16.96
C GLU A 85 5.12 -22.89 -15.64
N ILE A 86 3.98 -22.50 -15.08
CA ILE A 86 3.88 -21.83 -13.79
C ILE A 86 3.00 -22.70 -12.89
N GLN A 87 3.56 -23.14 -11.78
CA GLN A 87 2.81 -23.78 -10.72
C GLN A 87 2.26 -22.69 -9.80
N VAL A 88 0.96 -22.73 -9.52
CA VAL A 88 0.30 -21.79 -8.62
C VAL A 88 -0.23 -22.55 -7.42
N GLU A 89 0.30 -22.22 -6.25
CA GLU A 89 -0.28 -22.61 -4.96
C GLU A 89 -1.40 -21.63 -4.61
N GLY A 90 -2.64 -22.09 -4.78
CA GLY A 90 -3.85 -21.31 -4.52
C GLY A 90 -4.04 -21.02 -3.03
N LEU A 91 -4.81 -19.97 -2.73
CA LEU A 91 -5.16 -19.62 -1.35
C LEU A 91 -6.00 -20.70 -0.63
N ASP A 92 -6.57 -21.64 -1.37
CA ASP A 92 -7.28 -22.82 -0.88
C ASP A 92 -6.36 -24.02 -0.60
N GLY A 93 -5.04 -23.83 -0.74
CA GLY A 93 -4.03 -24.88 -0.57
C GLY A 93 -3.92 -25.83 -1.77
N LYS A 94 -4.70 -25.61 -2.85
CA LYS A 94 -4.61 -26.45 -4.05
C LYS A 94 -3.53 -25.93 -4.98
N THR A 95 -2.84 -26.87 -5.63
CA THR A 95 -1.83 -26.54 -6.62
C THR A 95 -2.39 -26.71 -8.02
N THR A 96 -2.24 -25.70 -8.88
CA THR A 96 -2.64 -25.73 -10.30
C THR A 96 -1.47 -25.38 -11.18
N THR A 97 -1.29 -26.08 -12.30
CA THR A 97 -0.27 -25.74 -13.31
C THR A 97 -0.89 -24.97 -14.46
N LEU A 98 -0.33 -23.80 -14.76
CA LEU A 98 -0.69 -22.96 -15.90
C LEU A 98 0.40 -23.05 -16.96
N ARG A 99 -0.01 -23.06 -18.23
CA ARG A 99 0.88 -23.06 -19.39
C ARG A 99 0.72 -21.76 -20.16
N ALA A 100 1.84 -21.12 -20.50
CA ALA A 100 1.84 -19.87 -21.27
C ALA A 100 3.01 -19.81 -22.25
N LYS A 101 2.76 -19.29 -23.46
CA LYS A 101 3.81 -19.09 -24.48
C LYS A 101 4.85 -18.05 -24.03
N ASN A 102 4.38 -16.99 -23.37
CA ASN A 102 5.20 -15.89 -22.87
C ASN A 102 4.92 -15.67 -21.39
N ILE A 103 5.97 -15.41 -20.61
CA ILE A 103 5.88 -15.19 -19.16
C ILE A 103 6.60 -13.90 -18.83
N ILE A 104 5.93 -13.01 -18.09
CA ILE A 104 6.51 -11.75 -17.60
C ILE A 104 6.64 -11.86 -16.08
N LEU A 105 7.87 -11.72 -15.58
CA LEU A 105 8.13 -11.71 -14.14
C LEU A 105 7.99 -10.28 -13.61
N ALA A 106 6.99 -10.08 -12.75
CA ALA A 106 6.68 -8.79 -12.13
C ALA A 106 6.46 -8.94 -10.62
N THR A 107 7.37 -9.65 -9.94
CA THR A 107 7.27 -10.00 -8.51
C THR A 107 7.46 -8.82 -7.56
N GLY A 108 8.02 -7.71 -8.06
CA GLY A 108 8.19 -6.47 -7.28
C GLY A 108 9.51 -6.41 -6.53
N SER A 109 9.48 -5.79 -5.35
CA SER A 109 10.64 -5.58 -4.47
C SER A 109 10.20 -5.56 -3.01
N GLU A 110 11.15 -5.74 -2.10
CA GLU A 110 10.96 -5.70 -0.65
C GLU A 110 11.97 -4.75 0.01
N ALA A 111 11.66 -4.35 1.25
CA ALA A 111 12.55 -3.48 2.02
C ALA A 111 13.86 -4.23 2.35
N THR A 112 15.00 -3.57 2.13
CA THR A 112 16.30 -4.17 2.41
C THR A 112 16.51 -4.37 3.91
N PRO A 113 16.82 -5.59 4.38
CA PRO A 113 17.16 -5.80 5.78
C PRO A 113 18.50 -5.15 6.12
N PHE A 114 18.60 -4.57 7.32
CA PHE A 114 19.85 -3.96 7.78
C PHE A 114 20.57 -4.89 8.79
N PRO A 115 21.84 -5.27 8.56
CA PRO A 115 22.57 -6.14 9.47
C PRO A 115 22.64 -5.56 10.89
N GLY A 116 22.33 -6.38 11.90
CA GLY A 116 22.39 -5.97 13.32
C GLY A 116 21.17 -5.21 13.82
N VAL A 117 20.15 -5.00 12.98
CA VAL A 117 18.88 -4.37 13.38
C VAL A 117 17.71 -5.32 13.15
N THR A 118 17.01 -5.67 14.22
CA THR A 118 15.77 -6.45 14.14
C THR A 118 14.60 -5.50 13.89
N ILE A 119 13.88 -5.72 12.80
CA ILE A 119 12.67 -4.99 12.45
C ILE A 119 11.50 -5.64 13.21
N ASP A 120 10.87 -4.90 14.12
CA ASP A 120 9.74 -5.38 14.95
C ASP A 120 8.38 -4.81 14.51
N GLU A 121 8.39 -3.90 13.53
CA GLU A 121 7.22 -3.16 13.02
C GLU A 121 6.42 -2.41 14.12
N LYS A 122 7.07 -2.10 15.24
CA LYS A 122 6.52 -1.33 16.37
C LYS A 122 7.38 -0.11 16.67
N VAL A 123 8.66 -0.33 16.94
CA VAL A 123 9.66 0.71 17.22
C VAL A 123 10.57 0.87 16.02
N VAL A 124 11.07 -0.25 15.49
CA VAL A 124 11.87 -0.31 14.28
C VAL A 124 10.98 -0.80 13.15
N VAL A 125 10.60 0.14 12.28
CA VAL A 125 9.58 -0.07 11.25
C VAL A 125 10.14 0.01 9.85
N THR A 126 9.56 -0.75 8.93
CA THR A 126 9.77 -0.53 7.49
C THR A 126 8.79 0.52 6.96
N SER A 127 8.93 0.89 5.69
CA SER A 127 7.90 1.67 4.98
C SER A 127 6.51 1.04 5.12
N THR A 128 6.40 -0.29 5.13
CA THR A 128 5.11 -0.97 5.29
C THR A 128 4.53 -0.74 6.69
N GLY A 129 5.35 -0.87 7.74
CA GLY A 129 4.98 -0.56 9.11
C GLY A 129 4.45 0.86 9.28
N THR A 130 5.04 1.84 8.58
CA THR A 130 4.60 3.26 8.64
C THR A 130 3.17 3.50 8.17
N PHE A 131 2.62 2.61 7.34
CA PHE A 131 1.24 2.72 6.90
C PHE A 131 0.26 1.94 7.78
N SER A 132 0.75 1.12 8.71
CA SER A 132 -0.07 0.31 9.60
C SER A 132 -0.55 1.10 10.83
N LYS A 133 -1.62 0.63 11.48
CA LYS A 133 -2.20 1.28 12.67
C LYS A 133 -1.30 1.26 13.92
N ALA A 134 -0.15 0.59 13.87
CA ALA A 134 0.63 0.22 15.04
C ALA A 134 1.63 1.27 15.51
N ILE A 135 1.90 2.32 14.72
CA ILE A 135 2.82 3.37 15.15
C ILE A 135 2.07 4.33 16.08
N ALA A 136 2.18 4.09 17.37
CA ALA A 136 1.97 5.14 18.36
C ALA A 136 2.97 6.27 18.05
N PRO A 137 2.55 7.55 18.03
CA PRO A 137 3.51 8.63 17.93
C PRO A 137 4.52 8.47 19.06
N VAL A 138 5.80 8.31 18.71
CA VAL A 138 6.88 8.41 19.69
C VAL A 138 6.86 9.88 20.12
N GLU A 139 6.47 10.13 21.37
CA GLU A 139 6.71 11.43 21.99
C GLU A 139 8.23 11.66 21.98
N VAL A 140 8.66 12.70 21.26
CA VAL A 140 10.00 13.28 21.36
C VAL A 140 9.86 14.62 22.06
#